data_AF-A0A0V0GGF3-F1
#
_entry.id   AF-A0A0V0GGF3-F1
#
_cell.length_a   1.000
_cell.length_b   1.000
_cell.length_c   1.000
_cell.angle_alpha   90.00
_cell.angle_beta   90.00
_cell.angle_gamma   90.00
#
_symmetry.space_group_name_H-M   'P 1'
#
loop_
_entity.id
_entity.type
_entity.pdbx_description
1 polymer ?
#
loop_
_entity_poly.entity_id
_entity_poly.type
_entity_poly.pdbx_seq_one_letter_code
_entity_poly.pdbx_strand_id
1 'polypeptide(L)' 'MSPLVARGLLNLQTLKIENCESMEEVITEEEQQGEGIMTLFPLLEELHLLTLPKLGHFFLTEHALEFPFLRKMRID' A
#
# COMPACT_ATOMS: atom_id res chain seq x y z
N MET A 1 9.22 -12.86 4.04
CA MET A 1 9.23 -11.64 4.87
C MET A 1 8.24 -11.85 6.00
N SER A 2 8.51 -11.42 7.24
CA SER A 2 7.55 -11.67 8.33
C SER A 2 6.35 -10.71 8.22
N PRO A 3 5.12 -11.14 8.54
CA PRO A 3 3.92 -10.29 8.56
C PRO A 3 4.02 -9.07 9.49
N LEU A 4 5.03 -9.05 10.37
CA LEU A 4 5.29 -7.97 11.31
C LEU A 4 5.91 -6.74 10.64
N VAL A 5 6.55 -6.88 9.48
CA VAL A 5 7.20 -5.75 8.78
C VAL A 5 6.13 -4.79 8.22
N ALA A 6 4.98 -5.29 7.76
CA ALA A 6 3.90 -4.47 7.25
C ALA A 6 3.09 -3.76 8.36
N ARG A 7 2.89 -4.41 9.52
CA ARG A 7 2.22 -3.80 10.68
C ARG A 7 2.98 -2.60 11.28
N GLY A 8 4.23 -2.36 10.88
CA GLY A 8 5.16 -1.42 11.52
C GLY A 8 5.50 -0.15 10.74
N LEU A 9 4.75 0.21 9.70
CA LEU A 9 5.03 1.40 8.87
C LEU A 9 4.10 2.57 9.17
N LEU A 10 3.68 2.73 10.43
CA LEU A 10 2.81 3.83 10.87
C LEU A 10 3.40 5.22 10.60
N ASN A 11 4.73 5.31 10.54
CA ASN A 11 5.46 6.55 10.26
C ASN A 11 6.00 6.64 8.83
N LEU A 12 5.55 5.77 7.93
CA LEU A 12 5.98 5.81 6.53
C LEU A 12 5.37 7.03 5.85
N GLN A 13 6.23 7.97 5.47
CA GLN A 13 5.85 9.18 4.73
C GLN A 13 5.94 8.99 3.21
N THR A 14 6.84 8.13 2.74
CA THR A 14 7.02 7.89 1.31
C THR A 14 7.08 6.40 1.03
N LEU A 15 6.19 5.92 0.16
CA LEU A 15 6.19 4.58 -0.39
C LEU A 15 6.54 4.65 -1.87
N LYS A 16 7.68 4.08 -2.25
CA LYS A 16 8.11 3.98 -3.65
C LYS A 16 8.39 2.53 -4.01
N ILE A 17 7.63 2.03 -4.98
CA ILE A 17 7.77 0.70 -5.57
C ILE A 17 8.07 0.89 -7.05
N GLU A 18 9.19 0.37 -7.51
CA GLU A 18 9.66 0.59 -8.87
C GLU A 18 10.27 -0.71 -9.45
N ASN A 19 10.03 -0.98 -10.74
CA ASN A 19 10.64 -2.08 -11.50
C ASN A 19 10.38 -3.48 -10.90
N CYS A 20 9.18 -3.72 -10.40
CA CYS A 20 8.79 -5.02 -9.85
C CYS A 20 7.91 -5.81 -10.83
N GLU A 21 8.54 -6.60 -11.69
CA GLU A 21 7.88 -7.31 -12.80
C GLU A 21 6.93 -8.44 -12.38
N SER A 22 7.10 -8.95 -11.16
CA SER A 22 6.31 -10.08 -10.63
C SER A 22 5.32 -9.67 -9.55
N MET A 23 5.20 -8.37 -9.24
CA MET A 23 4.31 -7.91 -8.19
C MET A 23 2.88 -7.81 -8.72
N GLU A 24 1.98 -8.58 -8.12
CA GLU A 24 0.56 -8.62 -8.47
C GLU A 24 -0.28 -7.73 -7.53
N GLU A 25 0.13 -7.65 -6.26
CA GLU A 25 -0.51 -6.87 -5.19
C GLU A 25 0.55 -6.22 -4.30
N VAL A 26 0.26 -5.03 -3.74
CA VAL A 26 1.18 -4.36 -2.78
C VAL A 26 0.85 -4.74 -1.34
N ILE A 27 -0.43 -4.88 -1.04
CA ILE A 27 -0.94 -5.26 0.28
C ILE A 27 -1.80 -6.52 0.09
N THR A 28 -1.77 -7.47 1.04
CA THR A 28 -2.52 -8.73 0.96
C THR A 28 -3.56 -8.85 2.08
N GLU A 29 -4.63 -9.62 1.84
CA GLU A 29 -5.75 -9.81 2.79
C GLU A 29 -5.31 -10.34 4.17
N GLU A 30 -4.25 -11.15 4.21
CA GLU A 30 -3.71 -11.73 5.46
C GLU A 30 -3.20 -10.66 6.45
N GLU A 31 -2.85 -9.48 5.95
CA GLU A 31 -2.36 -8.37 6.78
C GLU A 31 -3.50 -7.60 7.46
N GLN A 32 -4.77 -7.94 7.17
CA GLN A 32 -5.93 -7.06 7.42
C GLN A 32 -7.08 -7.66 8.25
N GLN A 33 -6.78 -8.47 9.26
CA GLN A 33 -7.81 -8.89 10.24
C GLN A 33 -8.38 -7.70 11.03
N GLY A 34 -9.51 -7.13 10.59
CA GLY A 34 -10.34 -6.15 11.31
C GLY A 34 -11.54 -5.65 10.50
N GLU A 35 -12.72 -5.56 11.11
CA GLU A 35 -13.92 -4.96 10.49
C GLU A 35 -13.82 -3.43 10.51
N GLY A 36 -13.89 -2.75 9.34
CA GLY A 36 -13.99 -1.28 9.25
C GLY A 36 -13.10 -0.60 8.20
N ILE A 37 -13.08 0.74 8.22
CA ILE A 37 -12.13 1.55 7.41
C ILE A 37 -10.72 1.28 7.93
N MET A 38 -9.83 0.83 7.05
CA MET A 38 -8.45 0.53 7.41
C MET A 38 -7.52 1.67 7.01
N THR A 39 -6.98 2.35 8.01
CA THR A 39 -5.96 3.39 7.79
C THR A 39 -4.60 2.73 7.65
N LEU A 40 -4.22 2.44 6.40
CA LEU A 40 -2.91 1.89 6.06
C LEU A 40 -1.94 3.05 5.84
N PHE A 41 -0.78 3.02 6.49
CA PHE A 41 0.21 4.09 6.42
C PHE A 41 -0.41 5.47 6.76
N PRO A 42 -0.86 5.67 8.02
CA PRO A 42 -1.59 6.86 8.42
C PRO A 42 -0.84 8.17 8.25
N LEU A 43 0.47 8.15 7.99
CA LEU A 43 1.30 9.33 7.73
C LEU A 43 1.87 9.38 6.31
N LEU A 44 1.33 8.58 5.38
CA LEU A 44 1.82 8.55 4.00
C LEU A 44 1.52 9.87 3.28
N GLU A 45 2.57 10.52 2.82
CA GLU A 45 2.52 11.76 2.05
C GLU A 45 2.78 11.56 0.56
N GLU A 46 3.60 10.57 0.20
CA GLU A 46 4.02 10.31 -1.17
C GLU A 46 3.91 8.82 -1.54
N LEU A 47 3.16 8.51 -2.61
CA LEU A 47 3.00 7.16 -3.16
C LEU A 47 3.48 7.11 -4.61
N HIS A 48 4.43 6.23 -4.90
CA HIS A 48 4.99 6.02 -6.23
C HIS A 48 4.97 4.54 -6.61
N LEU A 49 4.27 4.22 -7.69
CA LEU A 49 4.12 2.88 -8.25
C LEU A 49 4.58 2.94 -9.71
N LEU A 50 5.81 2.50 -9.99
CA LEU A 50 6.45 2.74 -11.28
C LEU A 50 6.88 1.42 -11.92
N THR A 51 6.52 1.20 -13.18
CA THR A 51 6.98 0.01 -13.92
C THR A 51 6.61 -1.28 -13.19
N LEU A 52 5.30 -1.47 -13.00
CA LEU A 52 4.71 -2.63 -12.31
C LEU A 52 3.79 -3.39 -13.27
N PRO A 53 4.35 -4.10 -14.27
CA PRO A 53 3.58 -4.62 -15.41
C PRO A 53 2.53 -5.67 -15.04
N LYS A 54 2.65 -6.29 -13.86
CA LYS A 54 1.70 -7.30 -13.36
C LYS A 54 0.83 -6.80 -12.21
N LEU A 55 0.98 -5.55 -11.79
CA LEU A 55 0.20 -5.03 -10.67
C LEU A 55 -1.25 -4.87 -11.11
N GLY A 56 -2.12 -5.76 -10.63
CA GLY A 56 -3.55 -5.69 -10.91
C GLY A 56 -4.24 -4.67 -10.01
N HIS A 57 -3.87 -4.68 -8.73
CA HIS A 57 -4.45 -3.82 -7.71
C HIS A 57 -3.41 -3.49 -6.65
N PHE A 58 -3.46 -2.26 -6.13
CA PHE A 58 -2.62 -1.89 -4.98
C PHE A 58 -3.00 -2.71 -3.75
N PHE A 59 -4.30 -2.90 -3.55
CA PHE A 59 -4.87 -3.74 -2.50
C PHE A 59 -6.26 -4.23 -2.94
N LEU A 60 -6.63 -5.45 -2.60
CA LEU A 60 -7.97 -6.01 -2.84
C LEU A 60 -8.76 -6.01 -1.52
N THR A 61 -9.79 -5.17 -1.44
CA THR A 61 -10.68 -5.12 -0.27
C THR A 61 -12.05 -4.61 -0.65
N GLU A 62 -13.04 -5.04 0.11
CA GLU A 62 -14.40 -4.49 0.06
C GLU A 62 -14.51 -3.15 0.82
N HIS A 63 -13.45 -2.75 1.54
CA HIS A 63 -13.41 -1.54 2.38
C HIS A 63 -12.71 -0.38 1.67
N ALA A 64 -13.14 0.85 1.93
CA ALA A 64 -12.42 2.02 1.45
C ALA A 64 -11.07 2.14 2.17
N LEU A 65 -10.00 2.41 1.41
CA LEU A 65 -8.70 2.79 1.94
C LEU A 65 -8.62 4.32 2.08
N GLU A 66 -8.07 4.78 3.20
CA GLU A 66 -7.84 6.20 3.44
C GLU A 66 -6.35 6.48 3.68
N PHE A 67 -5.83 7.46 2.94
CA PHE A 67 -4.50 8.03 3.12
C PHE A 67 -4.65 9.52 3.47
N PRO A 68 -4.89 9.87 4.75
CA PRO A 68 -5.33 11.21 5.14
C PRO A 68 -4.33 12.33 4.85
N PHE A 69 -3.04 12.01 4.71
CA PHE A 69 -1.98 12.97 4.41
C PHE A 69 -1.37 12.80 3.03
N LEU A 70 -1.95 11.99 2.13
CA LEU A 70 -1.37 11.77 0.81
C LEU A 70 -1.44 13.04 -0.01
N ARG A 71 -0.27 13.54 -0.42
CA ARG A 71 -0.11 14.79 -1.16
C ARG A 71 0.43 14.57 -2.56
N LYS A 72 1.20 13.51 -2.78
CA LYS A 72 1.71 13.15 -4.10
C LYS A 72 1.44 11.68 -4.39
N MET A 73 0.92 11.44 -5.59
CA MET A 73 0.67 10.11 -6.11
C MET A 73 1.20 10.05 -7.54
N ARG A 74 1.95 9.00 -7.86
CA ARG A 74 2.38 8.70 -9.22
C ARG A 74 2.23 7.21 -9.49
N ILE A 75 1.55 6.89 -10.58
CA ILE A 75 1.38 5.53 -11.09
C ILE A 75 1.77 5.57 -12.57
N ASP A 76 2.72 4.73 -12.97
CA ASP A 76 3.22 4.58 -14.35
C ASP A 76 3.06 3.14 -14.86
#